data_AF-A0AAW8TEY7-F1
#
_entry.id   AF-A0AAW8TEY7-F1
#
_cell.length_a   1.000
_cell.length_b   1.000
_cell.length_c   1.000
_cell.angle_alpha   90.00
_cell.angle_beta   90.00
_cell.angle_gamma   90.00
#
_symmetry.space_group_name_H-M   'P 1'
#
loop_
_entity.id
_entity.type
_entity.pdbx_description
1 polymer ?
#
loop_
_entity_poly.entity_id
_entity_poly.type
_entity_poly.pdbx_seq_one_letter_code
_entity_poly.pdbx_strand_id
1 'polypeptide(L)'
;MARKSKLFSEEQKDYLLYYIFCKDEPNYKAAAEHLGVTTKQITDWRKDEMKRRNEKLDSVQPDYTDREIRIIKQYYPYKTAEEIGRWIGRSGDAVCKKASSLNITKKVRTLKKYDNEIRKLSSEGLYIQEIAMKLGLKYESVRSYCARNGIAYRRMPYKERDGWHKIYKRKA
;
A
#
# COMPACT_ATOMS: atom_id res chain seq x y z
N MET A 1 40.59 18.73 -16.71
CA MET A 1 40.00 17.48 -17.24
C MET A 1 38.53 17.74 -17.56
N ALA A 2 38.11 17.54 -18.81
CA ALA A 2 36.78 17.89 -19.29
C ALA A 2 35.68 17.05 -18.62
N ARG A 3 34.60 17.69 -18.14
CA ARG A 3 33.38 17.01 -17.67
C ARG A 3 32.79 16.22 -18.83
N LYS A 4 32.87 14.88 -18.79
CA LYS A 4 32.14 13.98 -19.68
C LYS A 4 30.63 14.11 -19.41
N SER A 5 29.99 15.12 -19.98
CA SER A 5 28.53 15.34 -19.92
C SER A 5 27.77 14.76 -21.12
N LYS A 6 28.38 13.87 -21.90
CA LYS A 6 27.70 13.15 -23.00
C LYS A 6 27.26 11.78 -22.48
N LEU A 7 26.11 11.71 -21.79
CA LEU A 7 25.67 10.45 -21.18
C LEU A 7 24.77 9.58 -22.09
N PHE A 8 24.06 10.15 -23.07
CA PHE A 8 23.18 9.39 -23.97
C PHE A 8 23.13 10.05 -25.37
N SER A 9 23.15 9.25 -26.45
CA SER A 9 22.89 9.70 -27.83
C SER A 9 21.41 10.07 -28.02
N GLU A 10 21.06 10.73 -29.14
CA GLU A 10 19.65 11.05 -29.43
C GLU A 10 18.78 9.80 -29.54
N GLU A 11 19.24 8.75 -30.23
CA GLU A 11 18.53 7.46 -30.29
C GLU A 11 18.33 6.82 -28.90
N GLN A 12 19.33 6.92 -28.02
CA GLN A 12 19.23 6.41 -26.66
C GLN A 12 18.24 7.25 -25.83
N LYS A 13 18.20 8.57 -26.05
CA LYS A 13 17.20 9.44 -25.43
C LYS A 13 15.80 9.10 -25.91
N ASP A 14 15.59 8.90 -27.21
CA ASP A 14 14.30 8.52 -27.79
C ASP A 14 13.83 7.17 -27.26
N TYR A 15 14.73 6.18 -27.21
CA TYR A 15 14.46 4.89 -26.58
C TYR A 15 14.09 5.06 -25.11
N LEU A 16 14.83 5.85 -24.34
CA LEU A 16 14.54 6.09 -22.92
C LEU A 16 13.24 6.86 -22.71
N LEU A 17 12.88 7.80 -23.59
CA LEU A 17 11.60 8.50 -23.57
C LEU A 17 10.45 7.52 -23.85
N TYR A 18 10.55 6.71 -24.90
CA TYR A 18 9.61 5.62 -25.15
C TYR A 18 9.51 4.66 -23.96
N TYR A 19 10.65 4.29 -23.38
CA TYR A 19 10.70 3.39 -22.23
C TYR A 19 10.02 3.99 -20.98
N ILE A 20 10.17 5.31 -20.76
CA ILE A 20 9.55 6.03 -19.63
C ILE A 20 8.04 6.22 -19.82
N PHE A 21 7.61 6.56 -21.04
CA PHE A 21 6.23 6.96 -21.30
C PHE A 21 5.34 5.81 -21.80
N CYS A 22 5.92 4.78 -22.42
CA CYS A 22 5.15 3.75 -23.14
C CYS A 22 5.42 2.31 -22.67
N LYS A 23 6.51 2.02 -21.95
CA LYS A 23 6.87 0.63 -21.58
C LYS A 23 6.56 0.30 -20.11
N ASP A 24 5.80 -0.78 -19.89
CA ASP A 24 5.40 -1.29 -18.57
C ASP A 24 6.51 -2.14 -17.92
N GLU A 25 7.55 -1.51 -17.35
CA GLU A 25 8.55 -2.21 -16.52
C GLU A 25 8.75 -1.58 -15.13
N PRO A 26 8.95 -2.39 -14.07
CA PRO A 26 9.02 -1.92 -12.69
C PRO A 26 10.31 -1.14 -12.36
N ASN A 27 11.34 -1.22 -13.21
CA ASN A 27 12.62 -0.53 -13.06
C ASN A 27 13.33 -0.40 -14.41
N TYR A 28 14.46 0.32 -14.44
CA TYR A 28 15.26 0.51 -15.66
C TYR A 28 16.23 -0.64 -15.94
N LYS A 29 16.07 -1.86 -15.38
CA LYS A 29 17.06 -2.92 -15.57
C LYS A 29 17.16 -3.34 -17.03
N ALA A 30 16.04 -3.61 -17.71
CA ALA A 30 16.11 -3.99 -19.12
C ALA A 30 16.60 -2.83 -20.00
N ALA A 31 16.25 -1.59 -19.69
CA ALA A 31 16.85 -0.42 -20.36
C ALA A 31 18.35 -0.31 -20.11
N ALA A 32 18.81 -0.51 -18.88
CA ALA A 32 20.21 -0.47 -18.48
C ALA A 32 21.03 -1.56 -19.19
N GLU A 33 20.50 -2.79 -19.23
CA GLU A 33 21.09 -3.91 -19.98
C GLU A 33 21.14 -3.62 -21.48
N HIS A 34 20.04 -3.14 -22.07
CA HIS A 34 19.96 -2.83 -23.50
C HIS A 34 20.94 -1.72 -23.91
N LEU A 35 21.15 -0.73 -23.04
CA LEU A 35 21.99 0.43 -23.33
C LEU A 35 23.43 0.29 -22.84
N GLY A 36 23.77 -0.79 -22.14
CA GLY A 36 25.09 -0.99 -21.55
C GLY A 36 25.45 0.04 -20.47
N VAL A 37 24.46 0.54 -19.73
CA VAL A 37 24.64 1.57 -18.68
C VAL A 37 24.09 1.09 -17.35
N THR A 38 24.37 1.82 -16.28
CA THR A 38 23.76 1.58 -14.97
C THR A 38 22.37 2.21 -14.88
N THR A 39 21.49 1.62 -14.07
CA THR A 39 20.17 2.20 -13.74
C THR A 39 20.27 3.59 -13.11
N LYS A 40 21.38 3.89 -12.43
CA LYS A 40 21.68 5.21 -11.85
C LYS A 40 21.89 6.27 -12.94
N GLN A 41 22.64 5.96 -13.99
CA GLN A 41 22.85 6.88 -15.12
C GLN A 41 21.53 7.26 -15.80
N ILE A 42 20.63 6.28 -16.00
CA ILE A 42 19.30 6.54 -16.55
C ILE A 42 18.45 7.41 -15.61
N THR A 43 18.54 7.15 -14.29
CA THR A 43 17.82 7.93 -13.28
C THR A 43 18.27 9.38 -13.23
N ASP A 44 19.58 9.63 -13.30
CA ASP A 44 20.14 10.98 -13.26
C ASP A 44 19.84 11.74 -14.57
N TRP A 45 19.95 11.06 -15.73
CA TRP A 45 19.53 11.65 -17.01
C TRP A 45 18.05 12.04 -17.01
N ARG A 46 17.17 11.17 -16.48
CA ARG A 46 15.73 11.47 -16.39
C ARG A 46 15.47 12.74 -15.59
N LYS A 47 16.16 12.95 -14.47
CA LYS A 47 15.99 14.17 -13.66
C LYS A 47 16.36 15.42 -14.46
N ASP A 48 17.47 15.37 -15.19
CA ASP A 48 17.93 16.49 -16.03
C ASP A 48 16.97 16.76 -17.19
N GLU A 49 16.44 15.71 -17.83
CA GLU A 49 15.52 15.80 -18.97
C GLU A 49 14.17 16.41 -18.57
N MET A 50 13.58 15.95 -17.46
CA MET A 50 12.32 16.50 -16.95
C MET A 50 12.47 17.97 -16.55
N LYS A 51 13.63 18.34 -15.97
CA LYS A 51 13.96 19.73 -15.65
C LYS A 51 14.06 20.61 -16.89
N ARG A 52 14.66 20.13 -17.99
CA ARG A 52 14.73 20.88 -19.26
C ARG A 52 13.35 21.15 -19.86
N ARG A 53 12.42 20.21 -19.73
CA ARG A 53 11.05 20.34 -20.24
C ARG A 53 10.17 21.29 -19.42
N ASN A 54 10.70 21.85 -18.33
CA ASN A 54 9.94 22.66 -17.37
C ASN A 54 8.70 21.93 -16.83
N GLU A 55 8.71 20.60 -16.89
CA GLU A 55 7.76 19.76 -16.19
C GLU A 55 8.18 19.80 -14.72
N LYS A 56 7.29 20.25 -13.84
CA LYS A 56 7.59 20.34 -12.41
C LYS A 56 7.98 18.95 -11.90
N LEU A 57 9.27 18.80 -11.60
CA LEU A 57 9.80 17.70 -10.81
C LEU A 57 9.44 17.96 -9.34
N ASP A 58 8.14 18.02 -9.03
CA ASP A 58 7.69 18.21 -7.65
C ASP A 58 8.02 16.94 -6.85
N SER A 59 9.21 16.95 -6.26
CA SER A 59 9.65 16.09 -5.16
C SER A 59 9.42 14.57 -5.31
N VAL A 60 10.51 13.87 -5.61
CA VAL A 60 10.84 12.52 -5.09
C VAL A 60 10.03 11.32 -5.59
N GLN A 61 8.93 11.45 -6.33
CA GLN A 61 8.39 10.29 -7.06
C GLN A 61 7.88 10.67 -8.45
N PRO A 62 8.08 9.81 -9.47
CA PRO A 62 7.35 9.91 -10.73
C PRO A 62 5.87 10.19 -10.46
N ASP A 63 5.23 10.96 -11.33
CA ASP A 63 3.78 10.93 -11.40
C ASP A 63 3.30 9.48 -11.50
N TYR A 64 2.15 9.20 -10.91
CA TYR A 64 1.61 7.84 -10.91
C TYR A 64 1.27 7.43 -12.33
N THR A 65 1.87 6.35 -12.83
CA THR A 65 1.51 5.84 -14.16
C THR A 65 0.08 5.30 -14.15
N ASP A 66 -0.56 5.22 -15.31
CA ASP A 66 -1.90 4.65 -15.44
C ASP A 66 -1.98 3.23 -14.86
N ARG A 67 -0.91 2.44 -14.99
CA ARG A 67 -0.80 1.12 -14.37
C ARG A 67 -0.82 1.21 -12.85
N GLU A 68 -0.04 2.09 -12.25
CA GLU A 68 -0.04 2.26 -10.80
C GLU A 68 -1.40 2.73 -10.28
N ILE A 69 -2.06 3.65 -11.01
CA ILE A 69 -3.43 4.10 -10.71
C ILE A 69 -4.42 2.94 -10.80
N ARG A 70 -4.35 2.11 -11.85
CA ARG A 70 -5.18 0.91 -12.01
C ARG A 70 -4.99 -0.06 -10.85
N ILE A 71 -3.75 -0.34 -10.46
CA ILE A 71 -3.43 -1.24 -9.34
C ILE A 71 -3.99 -0.69 -8.03
N ILE A 72 -3.81 0.61 -7.75
CA ILE A 72 -4.37 1.24 -6.55
C ILE A 72 -5.90 1.15 -6.55
N LYS A 73 -6.57 1.52 -7.65
CA LYS A 73 -8.04 1.43 -7.77
C LYS A 73 -8.56 0.02 -7.51
N GLN A 74 -7.92 -0.98 -8.10
CA GLN A 74 -8.37 -2.37 -8.02
C GLN A 74 -8.11 -2.99 -6.65
N TYR A 75 -6.92 -2.76 -6.08
CA TYR A 75 -6.45 -3.53 -4.92
C TYR A 75 -6.45 -2.75 -3.61
N TYR A 76 -6.38 -1.41 -3.63
CA TYR A 76 -6.41 -0.62 -2.41
C TYR A 76 -7.63 -0.91 -1.54
N PRO A 77 -8.84 -1.21 -2.08
CA PRO A 77 -9.95 -1.60 -1.23
C PRO A 77 -9.71 -2.86 -0.38
N TYR A 78 -8.85 -3.79 -0.79
CA TYR A 78 -8.76 -5.14 -0.20
C TYR A 78 -7.38 -5.50 0.38
N LYS A 79 -6.31 -4.87 -0.09
CA LYS A 79 -4.91 -5.16 0.27
C LYS A 79 -4.34 -4.05 1.15
N THR A 80 -3.26 -4.30 1.89
CA THR A 80 -2.60 -3.23 2.64
C THR A 80 -1.83 -2.29 1.71
N ALA A 81 -1.57 -1.06 2.17
CA ALA A 81 -0.82 -0.11 1.36
C ALA A 81 0.63 -0.55 1.16
N GLU A 82 1.20 -1.25 2.14
CA GLU A 82 2.54 -1.85 2.08
C GLU A 82 2.62 -2.97 1.05
N GLU A 83 1.58 -3.82 0.95
CA GLU A 83 1.51 -4.87 -0.09
C GLU A 83 1.52 -4.24 -1.49
N ILE A 84 0.66 -3.24 -1.71
CA ILE A 84 0.55 -2.55 -2.99
C ILE A 84 1.83 -1.78 -3.30
N GLY A 85 2.42 -1.12 -2.31
CA GLY A 85 3.68 -0.41 -2.43
C GLY A 85 4.80 -1.31 -2.92
N ARG A 86 4.91 -2.53 -2.39
CA ARG A 86 5.87 -3.54 -2.89
C ARG A 86 5.63 -3.90 -4.37
N TRP A 87 4.39 -3.94 -4.83
CA TRP A 87 4.06 -4.27 -6.22
C TRP A 87 4.38 -3.15 -7.22
N ILE A 88 4.26 -1.90 -6.79
CA ILE A 88 4.51 -0.73 -7.64
C ILE A 88 5.85 -0.03 -7.36
N GLY A 89 6.67 -0.58 -6.45
CA GLY A 89 7.96 0.01 -6.09
C GLY A 89 7.86 1.32 -5.30
N ARG A 90 6.77 1.53 -4.53
CA ARG A 90 6.54 2.73 -3.71
C ARG A 90 6.40 2.37 -2.23
N SER A 91 6.56 3.39 -1.36
CA SER A 91 6.25 3.22 0.06
C SER A 91 4.74 3.07 0.28
N GLY A 92 4.36 2.35 1.34
CA GLY A 92 2.94 2.25 1.73
C GLY A 92 2.31 3.61 2.03
N ASP A 93 3.07 4.54 2.60
CA ASP A 93 2.63 5.93 2.83
C ASP A 93 2.29 6.66 1.52
N ALA A 94 3.12 6.52 0.48
CA ALA A 94 2.85 7.11 -0.82
C ALA A 94 1.56 6.53 -1.45
N VAL A 95 1.34 5.23 -1.30
CA VAL A 95 0.12 4.55 -1.77
C VAL A 95 -1.11 5.07 -1.03
N CYS A 96 -1.03 5.28 0.30
CA CYS A 96 -2.11 5.87 1.08
C CYS A 96 -2.44 7.29 0.61
N LYS A 97 -1.43 8.15 0.45
CA LYS A 97 -1.61 9.52 -0.05
C LYS A 97 -2.29 9.55 -1.41
N LYS A 98 -1.88 8.67 -2.33
CA LYS A 98 -2.47 8.59 -3.67
C LYS A 98 -3.89 8.01 -3.65
N ALA A 99 -4.15 6.98 -2.85
CA ALA A 99 -5.50 6.46 -2.71
C ALA A 99 -6.47 7.53 -2.17
N SER A 100 -6.04 8.33 -1.20
CA SER A 100 -6.81 9.47 -0.69
C SER A 100 -7.08 10.52 -1.77
N SER A 101 -6.08 10.90 -2.58
CA SER A 101 -6.32 11.88 -3.66
C SER A 101 -7.18 11.34 -4.80
N LEU A 102 -7.26 10.02 -4.96
CA LEU A 102 -8.18 9.34 -5.87
C LEU A 102 -9.56 9.04 -5.25
N ASN A 103 -9.83 9.47 -4.01
CA ASN A 103 -11.04 9.16 -3.24
C ASN A 103 -11.33 7.64 -3.10
N ILE A 104 -10.28 6.81 -3.08
CA ILE A 104 -10.40 5.36 -2.92
C ILE A 104 -10.26 5.02 -1.44
N THR A 105 -11.32 4.51 -0.85
CA THR A 105 -11.31 4.05 0.53
C THR A 105 -11.01 2.56 0.61
N LYS A 106 -10.47 2.13 1.75
CA LYS A 106 -10.47 0.70 2.07
C LYS A 106 -11.92 0.24 2.05
N LYS A 107 -12.24 -0.84 1.33
CA LYS A 107 -13.40 -1.65 1.71
C LYS A 107 -13.01 -2.18 3.08
N VAL A 108 -13.50 -1.51 4.13
CA VAL A 108 -13.47 -2.02 5.51
C VAL A 108 -13.66 -3.51 5.37
N ARG A 109 -12.71 -4.36 5.82
CA ARG A 109 -12.92 -5.81 5.89
C ARG A 109 -14.27 -5.95 6.55
N THR A 110 -15.32 -6.18 5.77
CA THR A 110 -16.63 -5.71 6.21
C THR A 110 -16.99 -6.68 7.29
N LEU A 111 -16.92 -6.25 8.56
CA LEU A 111 -17.39 -7.08 9.66
C LEU A 111 -18.87 -7.42 9.47
N LYS A 112 -19.56 -6.75 8.52
CA LYS A 112 -20.81 -7.17 7.91
C LYS A 112 -20.86 -8.65 7.51
N LYS A 113 -19.77 -9.22 6.98
CA LYS A 113 -19.74 -10.66 6.65
C LYS A 113 -19.78 -11.56 7.89
N TYR A 114 -19.37 -11.03 9.04
CA TYR A 114 -19.41 -11.68 10.35
C TYR A 114 -20.59 -11.17 11.20
N ASP A 115 -21.53 -10.38 10.67
CA ASP A 115 -22.55 -9.71 11.48
C ASP A 115 -23.38 -10.71 12.28
N ASN A 116 -23.91 -11.72 11.60
CA ASN A 116 -24.70 -12.79 12.22
C ASN A 116 -23.90 -13.51 13.32
N GLU A 117 -22.63 -13.78 13.06
CA GLU A 117 -21.79 -14.53 13.99
C GLU A 117 -21.37 -13.67 15.20
N ILE A 118 -21.06 -12.39 14.99
CA ILE A 118 -20.80 -11.43 16.06
C ILE A 118 -22.04 -11.28 16.95
N ARG A 119 -23.24 -11.13 16.37
CA ARG A 119 -24.50 -11.04 17.14
C ARG A 119 -24.76 -12.31 17.93
N LYS A 120 -24.61 -13.48 17.31
CA LYS A 120 -24.76 -14.78 17.96
C LYS A 120 -23.82 -14.92 19.15
N LEU A 121 -22.51 -14.76 18.94
CA LEU A 121 -21.52 -14.90 20.02
C LEU A 121 -21.73 -13.86 21.13
N SER A 122 -22.16 -12.64 20.78
CA SER A 122 -22.49 -11.63 21.78
C SER A 122 -23.72 -11.99 22.61
N SER A 123 -24.75 -12.57 21.97
CA SER A 123 -25.96 -13.06 22.65
C SER A 123 -25.68 -14.27 23.54
N GLU A 124 -24.71 -15.12 23.16
CA GLU A 124 -24.18 -16.22 23.99
C GLU A 124 -23.39 -15.70 25.21
N GLY A 125 -23.18 -14.38 25.31
CA GLY A 125 -22.57 -13.74 26.47
C GLY A 125 -21.05 -13.70 26.45
N LEU A 126 -20.42 -14.04 25.32
CA LEU A 126 -18.97 -13.98 25.18
C LEU A 126 -18.46 -12.54 25.32
N TYR A 127 -17.25 -12.41 25.88
CA TYR A 127 -16.56 -11.15 25.89
C TYR A 127 -16.08 -10.79 24.49
N ILE A 128 -16.07 -9.49 24.18
CA ILE A 128 -15.67 -9.02 22.85
C ILE A 128 -14.23 -9.41 22.47
N GLN A 129 -13.34 -9.61 23.45
CA GLN A 129 -12.00 -10.18 23.25
C GLN A 129 -12.07 -11.62 22.71
N GLU A 130 -12.97 -12.44 23.25
CA GLU A 130 -13.16 -13.83 22.83
C GLU A 130 -13.80 -13.89 21.45
N ILE A 131 -14.78 -13.02 21.16
CA ILE A 131 -15.40 -12.90 19.83
C ILE A 131 -14.34 -12.53 18.79
N ALA A 132 -13.52 -11.52 19.06
CA ALA A 132 -12.45 -11.11 18.16
C ALA A 132 -11.44 -12.24 17.93
N MET A 133 -11.05 -12.95 18.99
CA MET A 133 -10.15 -14.09 18.91
C MET A 133 -10.74 -15.24 18.08
N LYS A 134 -11.98 -15.65 18.39
CA LYS A 134 -12.67 -16.76 17.72
C LYS A 134 -12.84 -16.52 16.22
N LEU A 135 -13.04 -15.27 15.82
CA LEU A 135 -13.19 -14.87 14.41
C LEU A 135 -11.86 -14.51 13.73
N GLY A 136 -10.73 -14.54 14.44
CA GLY A 136 -9.43 -14.11 13.91
C GLY A 136 -9.38 -12.63 13.53
N LEU A 137 -10.14 -11.80 14.24
CA LEU A 137 -10.30 -10.37 13.99
C LEU A 137 -9.57 -9.53 15.05
N LYS A 138 -9.22 -8.30 14.68
CA LYS A 138 -8.67 -7.33 15.63
C LYS A 138 -9.75 -6.90 16.63
N TYR A 139 -9.43 -6.93 17.91
CA TYR A 139 -10.32 -6.47 19.00
C TYR A 139 -10.94 -5.10 18.70
N GLU A 140 -10.14 -4.09 18.35
CA GLU A 140 -10.65 -2.73 18.09
C GLU A 140 -11.61 -2.68 16.89
N SER A 141 -11.40 -3.54 15.89
CA SER A 141 -12.30 -3.65 14.74
C SER A 141 -13.67 -4.19 15.14
N VAL A 142 -13.71 -5.23 15.97
CA VAL A 142 -14.97 -5.82 16.48
C VAL A 142 -15.67 -4.86 17.43
N ARG A 143 -14.93 -4.22 18.36
CA ARG A 143 -15.46 -3.20 19.29
C ARG A 143 -16.10 -2.04 18.56
N SER A 144 -15.39 -1.48 17.59
CA SER A 144 -15.91 -0.37 16.78
C SER A 144 -17.12 -0.79 15.95
N TYR A 145 -17.15 -2.03 15.46
CA TYR A 145 -18.27 -2.56 14.70
C TYR A 145 -19.53 -2.73 15.58
N CYS A 146 -19.41 -3.35 16.75
CA CYS A 146 -20.52 -3.52 17.67
C CYS A 146 -21.10 -2.17 18.10
N ALA A 147 -20.23 -1.20 18.45
CA ALA A 147 -20.64 0.16 18.80
C ALA A 147 -21.39 0.86 17.66
N ARG A 148 -20.89 0.77 16.41
CA ARG A 148 -21.52 1.40 15.24
C ARG A 148 -22.85 0.77 14.82
N ASN A 149 -23.06 -0.50 15.12
CA ASN A 149 -24.24 -1.27 14.68
C ASN A 149 -25.20 -1.60 15.83
N GLY A 150 -25.04 -0.96 16.99
CA GLY A 150 -25.92 -1.14 18.15
C GLY A 150 -25.93 -2.58 18.70
N ILE A 151 -24.85 -3.34 18.50
CA ILE A 151 -24.74 -4.71 19.03
C ILE A 151 -24.29 -4.57 20.47
N ALA A 152 -25.11 -5.02 21.43
CA ALA A 152 -24.70 -5.09 22.83
C ALA A 152 -23.47 -6.00 22.96
N TYR A 153 -22.49 -5.63 23.77
CA TYR A 153 -21.27 -6.43 23.98
C TYR A 153 -20.72 -6.23 25.39
N ARG A 154 -20.07 -7.26 25.93
CA ARG A 154 -19.39 -7.21 27.24
C ARG A 154 -17.88 -7.13 27.07
N ARG A 155 -17.21 -6.46 28.02
CA ARG A 155 -15.76 -6.41 28.09
C ARG A 155 -15.28 -7.31 29.21
N MET A 156 -14.26 -8.11 28.92
CA MET A 156 -13.60 -8.93 29.96
C MET A 156 -13.03 -8.04 31.08
N PRO A 157 -13.29 -8.38 32.36
CA PRO A 157 -12.72 -7.69 33.53
C PRO A 157 -11.20 -7.68 33.52
N TYR A 158 -10.60 -6.67 34.17
CA TYR A 158 -9.15 -6.48 34.16
C TYR A 158 -8.37 -7.68 34.75
N LYS A 159 -8.87 -8.26 35.86
CA LYS A 159 -8.23 -9.40 36.55
C LYS A 159 -8.14 -10.66 35.66
N GLU A 160 -9.17 -10.91 34.86
CA GLU A 160 -9.22 -12.03 33.90
C GLU A 160 -8.37 -11.74 32.64
N ARG A 161 -8.25 -10.46 32.28
CA ARG A 161 -7.48 -10.01 31.10
C ARG A 161 -5.98 -10.23 31.25
N ASP A 162 -5.43 -10.16 32.46
CA ASP A 162 -3.99 -10.40 32.70
C ASP A 162 -3.59 -11.86 32.40
N GLY A 163 -4.42 -12.82 32.81
CA GLY A 163 -4.25 -14.23 32.46
C GLY A 163 -4.43 -14.49 30.96
N TRP A 164 -5.39 -13.80 30.32
CA TRP A 164 -5.64 -13.91 28.88
C TRP A 164 -4.42 -13.52 28.03
N HIS A 165 -3.72 -12.43 28.36
CA HIS A 165 -2.51 -12.04 27.62
C HIS A 165 -1.37 -13.06 27.74
N LYS A 166 -1.25 -13.74 28.89
CA LYS A 166 -0.20 -14.73 29.16
C LYS A 166 -0.41 -16.05 28.40
N ILE A 167 -1.67 -16.47 28.24
CA ILE A 167 -2.02 -17.73 27.54
C ILE A 167 -1.84 -17.60 26.02
N TYR A 168 -2.21 -16.45 25.44
CA TYR A 168 -2.39 -16.36 23.98
C TYR A 168 -1.28 -15.59 23.25
N LYS A 169 -0.40 -14.86 23.95
CA LYS A 169 0.82 -14.26 23.34
C LYS A 169 1.93 -15.28 23.06
N ARG A 170 1.78 -16.53 23.52
CA ARG A 170 2.69 -17.67 23.25
C ARG A 170 2.32 -18.50 22.00
N LYS A 171 1.19 -18.22 21.34
CA LYS A 171 0.68 -18.96 20.18
C LYS A 171 0.70 -18.14 18.86
N ALA A 172 1.34 -16.98 18.85
CA ALA A 172 1.53 -16.15 17.67
C ALA A 172 3.00 -16.17 17.22
#